data_AF-G7GNQ5-F1
#
_entry.id   AF-G7GNQ5-F1
#
_cell.length_a   1.000
_cell.length_b   1.000
_cell.length_c   1.000
_cell.angle_alpha   90.00
_cell.angle_beta   90.00
_cell.angle_gamma   90.00
#
_symmetry.space_group_name_H-M   'P 1'
#
loop_
_entity.id
_entity.type
_entity.pdbx_description
1 polymer ?
#
loop_
_entity_poly.entity_id
_entity_poly.type
_entity_poly.pdbx_seq_one_letter_code
_entity_poly.pdbx_strand_id
1 'polypeptide(L)'
;MSQAIVPPVDTGSITEPELVRVSVLGGNTQFDVGLPAGVPIATLIPELLVHIRSRDNDLLRGAGSASDDDESASARPHLWTLSMVGGEGLATHLSLSDAGVRDGELLVLQSTQSGSAPPLFDDVIDAVARLSDEQTSQWSATTARHAGYVAVVAASTLTALALLVADGPGTTWPLIVAAAAGAVLIVAGGVVSRIHHDPATSVALLCAALPQAMATGMLIVPGVVGRADLGSGCVVALVTAVVSYRVTGAGALCHSAATTACVIGGSACGGALLTESAPASAGAVTAACGLAVIALAPRLTIVLAKLPLPPVPTAGGVGDLIDHEPAPTIEGIGAVGAMTLPDAGTLERRAALADAYLTGILTGAALVTVAATLVSVSWHSPATAGPIPVTVLLAAVICAVLCLRGRSHGGLAPAAVLIGAGTLAWLGVLAAVLFATGLNPGGVVTAGLVTVVAAAAIGVVAPRHEFSPVLRRGAELGEYALVATIVPLLLWILDLYQVVRNL
;
A
#
# COMPACT_ATOMS: atom_id res chain seq x y z
N MET A 1 61.68 60.00 40.48
CA MET A 1 60.80 60.08 39.29
C MET A 1 60.11 58.75 39.13
N SER A 2 58.83 58.70 39.51
CA SER A 2 57.97 57.51 39.44
C SER A 2 57.47 57.37 38.00
N GLN A 3 57.70 56.23 37.35
CA GLN A 3 57.05 55.87 36.09
C GLN A 3 55.90 54.92 36.39
N ALA A 4 54.69 55.35 36.05
CA ALA A 4 53.47 54.56 36.13
C ALA A 4 53.45 53.50 35.03
N ILE A 5 53.17 52.25 35.41
CA ILE A 5 52.91 51.14 34.50
C ILE A 5 51.45 51.22 34.07
N VAL A 6 51.21 51.37 32.77
CA VAL A 6 49.90 51.31 32.13
C VAL A 6 49.62 49.83 31.80
N PRO A 7 48.46 49.25 32.16
CA PRO A 7 48.12 47.89 31.75
C PRO A 7 47.76 47.84 30.25
N PRO A 8 48.00 46.72 29.54
CA PRO A 8 47.67 46.59 28.14
C PRO A 8 46.15 46.58 27.92
N VAL A 9 45.72 47.24 26.85
CA VAL A 9 44.35 47.26 26.34
C VAL A 9 44.00 45.86 25.84
N ASP A 10 42.92 45.30 26.36
CA ASP A 10 42.32 44.05 25.90
C ASP A 10 41.72 44.28 24.51
N THR A 11 42.48 43.91 23.46
CA THR A 11 41.96 43.86 22.10
C THR A 11 41.06 42.64 22.02
N GLY A 12 39.77 42.83 22.30
CA GLY A 12 38.75 41.80 22.19
C GLY A 12 38.83 41.13 20.82
N SER A 13 39.16 39.84 20.82
CA SER A 13 38.98 38.99 19.66
C SER A 13 37.49 38.98 19.32
N ILE A 14 37.14 39.50 18.14
CA ILE A 14 35.82 39.29 17.56
C ILE A 14 35.78 37.79 17.21
N THR A 15 35.24 36.98 18.12
CA THR A 15 34.94 35.57 17.83
C THR A 15 33.89 35.58 16.74
N GLU A 16 34.22 35.07 15.56
CA GLU A 16 33.22 34.88 14.50
C GLU A 16 32.07 34.04 15.07
N PRO A 17 30.81 34.47 14.90
CA PRO A 17 29.68 33.72 15.40
C PRO A 17 29.68 32.35 14.71
N GLU A 18 29.62 31.29 15.51
CA GLU A 18 29.42 29.94 14.99
C GLU A 18 28.08 29.92 14.23
N LEU A 19 28.11 29.57 12.96
CA LEU A 19 26.94 29.55 12.07
C LEU A 19 26.48 28.11 11.87
N VAL A 20 25.17 27.89 11.93
CA VAL A 20 24.53 26.66 11.49
C VAL A 20 23.81 26.91 10.17
N ARG A 21 24.12 26.14 9.15
CA ARG A 21 23.43 26.15 7.86
C ARG A 21 22.17 25.32 7.97
N VAL A 22 21.01 25.96 7.95
CA VAL A 22 19.71 25.30 8.01
C VAL A 22 18.89 25.66 6.78
N SER A 23 17.96 24.79 6.42
CA SER A 23 16.91 25.13 5.46
C SER A 23 15.67 25.54 6.25
N VAL A 24 15.05 26.67 5.91
CA VAL A 24 13.82 27.14 6.56
C VAL A 24 12.67 27.04 5.57
N LEU A 25 11.61 26.36 5.97
CA LEU A 25 10.36 26.21 5.24
C LEU A 25 9.30 27.15 5.84
N GLY A 26 8.74 28.04 5.03
CA GLY A 26 7.61 28.90 5.39
C GLY A 26 6.57 28.91 4.27
N GLY A 27 5.37 28.40 4.56
CA GLY A 27 4.29 28.19 3.58
C GLY A 27 4.76 27.38 2.38
N ASN A 28 4.74 27.97 1.19
CA ASN A 28 5.15 27.27 -0.03
C ASN A 28 6.58 27.61 -0.48
N THR A 29 7.40 28.19 0.42
CA THR A 29 8.78 28.57 0.11
C THR A 29 9.77 27.94 1.06
N GLN A 30 10.87 27.46 0.49
CA GLN A 30 12.02 26.92 1.20
C GLN A 30 13.26 27.74 0.84
N PHE A 31 14.13 28.01 1.80
CA PHE A 31 15.41 28.67 1.54
C PHE A 31 16.47 28.24 2.55
N ASP A 32 17.71 28.16 2.07
CA ASP A 32 18.87 27.83 2.89
C ASP A 32 19.50 29.10 3.46
N VAL A 33 19.76 29.11 4.76
CA VAL A 33 20.33 30.25 5.48
C VAL A 33 21.34 29.78 6.53
N GLY A 34 22.43 30.53 6.69
CA GLY A 34 23.36 30.37 7.80
C GLY A 34 22.90 31.23 8.97
N LEU A 35 22.48 30.61 10.07
CA LEU A 35 22.00 31.30 11.27
C LEU A 35 23.02 31.18 12.41
N PRO A 36 23.21 32.22 13.23
CA PRO A 36 24.08 32.14 14.40
C PRO A 36 23.59 31.07 15.41
N ALA A 37 24.45 30.10 15.71
CA ALA A 37 24.14 28.93 16.55
C ALA A 37 23.75 29.31 17.98
N GLY A 38 24.49 30.25 18.57
CA GLY A 38 24.38 30.67 19.97
C GLY A 38 23.40 31.82 20.23
N VAL A 39 22.64 32.26 19.23
CA VAL A 39 21.65 33.34 19.39
C VAL A 39 20.26 32.75 19.67
N PRO A 40 19.46 33.32 20.60
CA PRO A 40 18.11 32.86 20.85
C PRO A 40 17.22 32.88 19.60
N ILE A 41 16.44 31.84 19.41
CA ILE A 41 15.54 31.65 18.25
C ILE A 41 14.57 32.83 18.10
N ALA A 42 14.07 33.40 19.21
CA ALA A 42 13.21 34.58 19.22
C ALA A 42 13.76 35.77 18.41
N THR A 43 15.09 35.95 18.42
CA THR A 43 15.76 37.06 17.74
C THR A 43 15.89 36.82 16.24
N LEU A 44 15.94 35.54 15.82
CA LEU A 44 16.13 35.14 14.41
C LEU A 44 14.80 35.15 13.63
N ILE A 45 13.68 34.87 14.30
CA ILE A 45 12.34 34.75 13.70
C ILE A 45 11.91 35.98 12.86
N PRO A 46 12.06 37.24 13.33
CA PRO A 46 11.65 38.40 12.55
C PRO A 46 12.38 38.51 11.21
N GLU A 47 13.68 38.21 11.16
CA GLU A 47 14.47 38.26 9.92
C GLU A 47 14.06 37.15 8.95
N LEU A 48 13.82 35.94 9.47
CA LEU A 48 13.30 34.81 8.69
C LEU A 48 11.93 35.14 8.10
N LEU A 49 11.03 35.74 8.89
CA LEU A 49 9.71 36.18 8.42
C LEU A 49 9.80 37.19 7.28
N VAL A 50 10.74 38.14 7.34
CA VAL A 50 10.95 39.12 6.27
C VAL A 50 11.40 38.43 4.98
N HIS A 51 12.35 37.50 5.08
CA HIS A 51 12.85 36.74 3.92
C HIS A 51 11.74 35.89 3.29
N ILE A 52 10.92 35.23 4.09
CA ILE A 52 9.82 34.41 3.57
C ILE A 52 8.74 35.30 2.95
N ARG A 53 8.33 36.41 3.59
CA ARG A 53 7.36 37.37 3.04
C ARG A 53 7.77 37.95 1.69
N SER A 54 9.07 38.16 1.49
CA SER A 54 9.58 38.65 0.20
C SER A 54 9.35 37.67 -0.95
N ARG A 55 9.15 36.38 -0.66
CA ARG A 55 8.98 35.29 -1.62
C ARG A 55 7.55 34.75 -1.69
N ASP A 56 6.80 34.84 -0.59
CA ASP A 56 5.43 34.36 -0.47
C ASP A 56 4.56 35.37 0.30
N ASN A 57 3.72 36.12 -0.43
CA ASN A 57 2.81 37.12 0.13
C ASN A 57 1.55 36.50 0.75
N ASP A 58 1.25 35.22 0.49
CA ASP A 58 -0.02 34.57 0.89
C ASP A 58 0.03 33.95 2.29
N LEU A 59 1.19 33.88 2.94
CA LEU A 59 1.38 33.36 4.29
C LEU A 59 0.49 33.97 5.37
N LEU A 60 0.06 35.22 5.15
CA LEU A 60 -0.81 35.95 6.07
C LEU A 60 -2.30 35.81 5.70
N ARG A 61 -2.65 35.37 4.47
CA ARG A 61 -4.04 35.17 4.06
C ARG A 61 -4.64 33.90 4.67
N GLY A 62 -3.86 32.84 4.82
CA GLY A 62 -4.28 31.61 5.51
C GLY A 62 -4.54 31.80 7.01
N ALA A 63 -3.99 32.86 7.61
CA ALA A 63 -4.23 33.27 8.98
C ALA A 63 -5.33 34.35 9.12
N GLY A 64 -5.80 34.92 8.00
CA GLY A 64 -6.68 36.08 7.96
C GLY A 64 -8.05 35.87 7.31
N SER A 65 -8.42 34.65 6.88
CA SER A 65 -9.75 34.39 6.31
C SER A 65 -10.76 33.95 7.39
N ALA A 66 -11.03 34.83 8.33
CA ALA A 66 -12.32 34.87 9.03
C ALA A 66 -12.90 36.25 8.70
N SER A 67 -13.86 36.26 7.76
CA SER A 67 -14.82 37.33 7.45
C SER A 67 -14.55 38.72 8.05
N ASP A 68 -14.29 39.69 7.17
CA ASP A 68 -14.28 41.15 7.43
C ASP A 68 -15.68 41.69 7.85
N ASP A 69 -16.27 41.18 8.92
CA ASP A 69 -17.54 41.69 9.47
C ASP A 69 -17.61 41.75 11.00
N ASP A 70 -16.50 41.61 11.74
CA ASP A 70 -16.50 41.88 13.19
C ASP A 70 -15.41 42.89 13.60
N GLU A 71 -15.85 44.14 13.70
CA GLU A 71 -15.12 45.26 14.24
C GLU A 71 -14.95 45.09 15.77
N SER A 72 -13.68 44.93 16.21
CA SER A 72 -13.19 45.17 17.59
C SER A 72 -13.44 44.11 18.69
N ALA A 73 -12.56 43.11 18.81
CA ALA A 73 -11.91 42.69 20.08
C ALA A 73 -10.88 41.55 19.88
N SER A 74 -9.59 41.89 20.04
CA SER A 74 -8.41 40.99 20.03
C SER A 74 -7.94 40.44 18.67
N ALA A 75 -7.24 41.29 17.90
CA ALA A 75 -6.21 40.78 16.99
C ALA A 75 -5.10 40.12 17.84
N ARG A 76 -5.26 38.84 18.17
CA ARG A 76 -4.26 38.10 18.97
C ARG A 76 -2.94 38.07 18.19
N PRO A 77 -1.79 38.43 18.81
CA PRO A 77 -0.50 38.35 18.15
C PRO A 77 -0.25 36.89 17.73
N HIS A 78 -0.04 36.66 16.43
CA HIS A 78 0.39 35.35 15.95
C HIS A 78 1.84 35.16 16.40
N LEU A 79 2.06 34.28 17.38
CA LEU A 79 3.40 33.97 17.85
C LEU A 79 4.01 32.97 16.88
N TRP A 80 5.16 33.30 16.31
CA TRP A 80 5.88 32.43 15.40
C TRP A 80 6.95 31.66 16.17
N THR A 81 7.14 30.39 15.80
CA THR A 81 8.26 29.59 16.29
C THR A 81 8.83 28.74 15.16
N LEU A 82 10.04 28.20 15.36
CA LEU A 82 10.64 27.20 14.49
C LEU A 82 10.37 25.83 15.08
N SER A 83 10.08 24.84 14.25
CA SER A 83 10.01 23.44 14.66
C SER A 83 10.90 22.60 13.76
N MET A 84 11.31 21.43 14.24
CA MET A 84 11.74 20.38 13.31
C MET A 84 10.53 19.89 12.49
N VAL A 85 10.78 19.27 11.33
CA VAL A 85 9.71 18.70 10.51
C VAL A 85 8.91 17.67 11.32
N GLY A 86 7.61 17.94 11.52
CA GLY A 86 6.72 17.05 12.29
C GLY A 86 6.98 17.01 13.80
N GLY A 87 7.91 17.83 14.31
CA GLY A 87 8.18 17.99 15.74
C GLY A 87 7.38 19.12 16.37
N GLU A 88 7.43 19.20 17.70
CA GLU A 88 6.91 20.35 18.44
C GLU A 88 7.73 21.61 18.15
N GLY A 89 7.12 22.78 18.36
CA GLY A 89 7.81 24.06 18.25
C GLY A 89 8.97 24.15 19.24
N LEU A 90 10.15 24.49 18.73
CA LEU A 90 11.33 24.79 19.53
C LEU A 90 11.02 25.95 20.47
N ALA A 91 11.53 25.86 21.69
CA ALA A 91 11.34 26.92 22.66
C ALA A 91 12.12 28.16 22.22
N THR A 92 11.43 29.29 22.01
CA THR A 92 12.01 30.51 21.40
C THR A 92 13.10 31.18 22.24
N HIS A 93 13.22 30.84 23.53
CA HIS A 93 14.27 31.33 24.42
C HIS A 93 15.60 30.57 24.31
N LEU A 94 15.60 29.40 23.67
CA LEU A 94 16.80 28.61 23.44
C LEU A 94 17.54 29.08 22.18
N SER A 95 18.85 28.85 22.16
CA SER A 95 19.66 28.98 20.95
C SER A 95 19.48 27.77 20.03
N LEU A 96 19.88 27.87 18.75
CA LEU A 96 19.81 26.75 17.81
C LEU A 96 20.68 25.57 18.29
N SER A 97 21.87 25.84 18.83
CA SER A 97 22.74 24.81 19.41
C SER A 97 22.13 24.13 20.64
N ASP A 98 21.45 24.89 21.51
CA ASP A 98 20.81 24.35 22.72
C ASP A 98 19.55 23.54 22.39
N ALA A 99 18.84 23.92 21.33
CA ALA A 99 17.75 23.15 20.75
C ALA A 99 18.24 21.89 19.99
N GLY A 100 19.55 21.68 19.89
CA GLY A 100 20.15 20.51 19.25
C GLY A 100 20.13 20.56 17.72
N VAL A 101 19.91 21.74 17.13
CA VAL A 101 19.83 21.92 15.68
C VAL A 101 21.21 21.81 15.06
N ARG A 102 21.34 20.98 14.01
CA ARG A 102 22.59 20.71 13.31
C ARG A 102 22.61 21.28 11.89
N ASP A 103 23.81 21.38 11.34
CA ASP A 103 24.01 21.73 9.94
C ASP A 103 23.25 20.78 9.00
N GLY A 104 22.50 21.36 8.08
CA GLY A 104 21.68 20.68 7.09
C GLY A 104 20.26 20.37 7.54
N GLU A 105 19.85 20.73 8.77
CA GLU A 105 18.49 20.47 9.23
C GLU A 105 17.44 21.39 8.58
N LEU A 106 16.25 20.83 8.35
CA LEU A 106 15.08 21.54 7.82
C LEU A 106 14.20 21.99 8.99
N LEU A 107 14.07 23.30 9.16
CA LEU A 107 13.21 23.92 10.15
C LEU A 107 11.93 24.43 9.49
N VAL A 108 10.79 24.21 10.13
CA VAL A 108 9.49 24.69 9.67
C VAL A 108 9.09 25.89 10.51
N LEU A 109 8.77 27.01 9.87
CA LEU A 109 8.22 28.16 10.54
C LEU A 109 6.74 27.92 10.82
N GLN A 110 6.38 27.75 12.08
CA GLN A 110 5.02 27.49 12.52
C GLN A 110 4.43 28.72 13.20
N SER A 111 3.17 29.03 12.88
CA SER A 111 2.40 29.95 13.70
C SER A 111 1.82 29.17 14.86
N THR A 112 2.37 29.38 16.05
CA THR A 112 1.75 28.92 17.28
C THR A 112 0.58 29.85 17.54
N GLN A 113 -0.65 29.39 17.26
CA GLN A 113 -1.80 29.98 17.94
C GLN A 113 -1.47 29.88 19.42
N SER A 114 -1.36 31.01 20.13
CA SER A 114 -1.22 31.03 21.58
C SER A 114 -2.23 30.03 22.12
N GLY A 115 -1.73 28.89 22.64
CA GLY A 115 -2.56 27.71 22.84
C GLY A 115 -3.87 28.14 23.47
N SER A 116 -5.00 27.80 22.83
CA SER A 116 -6.26 27.89 23.54
C SER A 116 -6.01 27.22 24.87
N ALA A 117 -6.10 27.96 25.97
CA ALA A 117 -6.02 27.34 27.28
C ALA A 117 -6.95 26.12 27.23
N PRO A 118 -6.51 24.95 27.73
CA PRO A 118 -7.34 23.76 27.66
C PRO A 118 -8.74 24.13 28.16
N PRO A 119 -9.80 23.81 27.40
CA PRO A 119 -11.13 24.27 27.72
C PRO A 119 -11.44 23.90 29.16
N LEU A 120 -11.67 24.93 29.98
CA LEU A 120 -12.01 24.72 31.38
C LEU A 120 -13.48 24.31 31.40
N PHE A 121 -13.74 23.02 31.56
CA PHE A 121 -15.09 22.52 31.71
C PHE A 121 -15.54 22.73 33.16
N ASP A 122 -16.65 23.43 33.35
CA ASP A 122 -17.26 23.63 34.67
C ASP A 122 -18.03 22.37 35.13
N ASP A 123 -18.43 21.53 34.18
CA ASP A 123 -19.12 20.25 34.44
C ASP A 123 -18.27 19.07 33.95
N VAL A 124 -18.04 18.11 34.86
CA VAL A 124 -17.33 16.86 34.58
C VAL A 124 -18.09 16.02 33.54
N ILE A 125 -19.42 16.09 33.51
CA ILE A 125 -20.24 15.34 32.56
C ILE A 125 -20.09 15.90 31.15
N ASP A 126 -20.12 17.24 30.98
CA ASP A 126 -19.86 17.89 29.69
C ASP A 126 -18.42 17.67 29.22
N ALA A 127 -17.45 17.72 30.14
CA ALA A 127 -16.06 17.40 29.87
C ALA A 127 -15.91 15.97 29.33
N VAL A 128 -16.48 14.98 30.02
CA VAL A 128 -16.41 13.57 29.60
C VAL A 128 -17.15 13.35 28.30
N ALA A 129 -18.31 13.98 28.08
CA ALA A 129 -19.05 13.86 26.83
C ALA A 129 -18.25 14.38 25.62
N ARG A 130 -17.69 15.60 25.72
CA ARG A 130 -16.90 16.20 24.64
C ARG A 130 -15.57 15.50 24.38
N LEU A 131 -14.86 15.13 25.45
CA LEU A 131 -13.62 14.37 25.33
C LEU A 131 -13.86 12.95 24.79
N SER A 132 -15.01 12.34 25.09
CA SER A 132 -15.40 11.04 24.53
C SER A 132 -15.76 11.16 23.05
N ASP A 133 -16.46 12.22 22.65
CA ASP A 133 -16.80 12.48 21.24
C ASP A 133 -15.55 12.77 20.39
N GLU A 134 -14.52 13.40 20.97
CA GLU A 134 -13.22 13.60 20.30
C GLU A 134 -12.41 12.30 20.20
N GLN A 135 -12.50 11.41 21.19
CA GLN A 135 -11.77 10.13 21.19
C GLN A 135 -12.45 9.01 20.41
N THR A 136 -13.79 9.05 20.27
CA THR A 136 -14.55 7.96 19.67
C THR A 136 -15.25 8.44 18.39
N SER A 137 -14.91 7.80 17.26
CA SER A 137 -15.61 8.07 16.01
C SER A 137 -17.07 7.60 16.13
N GLN A 138 -18.01 8.54 16.13
CA GLN A 138 -19.44 8.21 16.13
C GLN A 138 -19.87 7.57 14.80
N TRP A 139 -20.97 6.79 14.85
CA TRP A 139 -21.57 6.24 13.64
C TRP A 139 -22.06 7.37 12.73
N SER A 140 -21.44 7.47 11.55
CA SER A 140 -21.75 8.51 10.57
C SER A 140 -22.42 7.93 9.33
N ALA A 141 -23.03 8.79 8.50
CA ALA A 141 -23.53 8.40 7.18
C ALA A 141 -22.43 7.79 6.31
N THR A 142 -21.19 8.27 6.44
CA THR A 142 -20.02 7.74 5.73
C THR A 142 -19.67 6.32 6.20
N THR A 143 -19.70 6.08 7.51
CA THR A 143 -19.48 4.73 8.07
C THR A 143 -20.59 3.76 7.63
N ALA A 144 -21.85 4.21 7.69
CA ALA A 144 -23.00 3.43 7.21
C ALA A 144 -22.88 3.09 5.72
N ARG A 145 -22.39 4.03 4.91
CA ARG A 145 -22.17 3.86 3.48
C ARG A 145 -21.10 2.80 3.19
N HIS A 146 -19.95 2.85 3.88
CA HIS A 146 -18.91 1.82 3.74
C HIS A 146 -19.39 0.44 4.22
N ALA A 147 -20.13 0.37 5.32
CA ALA A 147 -20.76 -0.88 5.78
C ALA A 147 -21.72 -1.44 4.73
N GLY A 148 -22.51 -0.56 4.08
CA GLY A 148 -23.38 -0.91 2.96
C GLY A 148 -22.62 -1.51 1.77
N TYR A 149 -21.46 -0.95 1.41
CA TYR A 149 -20.63 -1.53 0.33
C TYR A 149 -20.15 -2.94 0.65
N VAL A 150 -19.66 -3.15 1.87
CA VAL A 150 -19.21 -4.47 2.32
C VAL A 150 -20.38 -5.45 2.29
N ALA A 151 -21.55 -5.04 2.78
CA ALA A 151 -22.75 -5.85 2.78
C ALA A 151 -23.24 -6.21 1.37
N VAL A 152 -23.23 -5.28 0.42
CA VAL A 152 -23.65 -5.54 -0.97
C VAL A 152 -22.69 -6.49 -1.68
N VAL A 153 -21.37 -6.31 -1.51
CA VAL A 153 -20.38 -7.23 -2.07
C VAL A 153 -20.53 -8.63 -1.46
N ALA A 154 -20.67 -8.72 -0.14
CA ALA A 154 -20.85 -10.00 0.57
C ALA A 154 -22.18 -10.69 0.20
N ALA A 155 -23.28 -9.95 0.10
CA ALA A 155 -24.56 -10.51 -0.33
C ALA A 155 -24.48 -11.01 -1.79
N SER A 156 -23.79 -10.28 -2.67
CA SER A 156 -23.59 -10.71 -4.04
C SER A 156 -22.70 -11.95 -4.15
N THR A 157 -21.60 -12.05 -3.39
CA THR A 157 -20.77 -13.26 -3.38
C THR A 157 -21.56 -14.47 -2.86
N LEU A 158 -22.31 -14.32 -1.77
CA LEU A 158 -23.16 -15.39 -1.24
C LEU A 158 -24.24 -15.80 -2.24
N THR A 159 -24.86 -14.84 -2.94
CA THR A 159 -25.86 -15.12 -3.97
C THR A 159 -25.24 -15.87 -5.14
N ALA A 160 -24.07 -15.45 -5.63
CA ALA A 160 -23.34 -16.14 -6.69
C ALA A 160 -23.01 -17.59 -6.30
N LEU A 161 -22.52 -17.81 -5.07
CA LEU A 161 -22.25 -19.15 -4.54
C LEU A 161 -23.52 -19.99 -4.42
N ALA A 162 -24.62 -19.41 -3.93
CA ALA A 162 -25.89 -20.11 -3.82
C ALA A 162 -26.44 -20.54 -5.20
N LEU A 163 -26.27 -19.69 -6.23
CA LEU A 163 -26.66 -20.01 -7.61
C LEU A 163 -25.82 -21.13 -8.22
N LEU A 164 -24.54 -21.26 -7.85
CA LEU A 164 -23.66 -22.35 -8.30
C LEU A 164 -24.03 -23.71 -7.70
N VAL A 165 -24.69 -23.72 -6.54
CA VAL A 165 -25.14 -24.96 -5.86
C VAL A 165 -26.64 -25.19 -6.04
N ALA A 166 -27.33 -24.29 -6.75
CA ALA A 166 -28.76 -24.41 -7.05
C ALA A 166 -28.98 -25.51 -8.10
N ASP A 167 -29.02 -26.76 -7.67
CA ASP A 167 -29.15 -27.93 -8.54
C ASP A 167 -30.59 -28.18 -9.01
N GLY A 168 -30.71 -28.51 -10.29
CA GLY A 168 -31.92 -29.02 -10.93
C GLY A 168 -31.60 -29.57 -12.34
N PRO A 169 -32.07 -30.76 -12.71
CA PRO A 169 -31.79 -31.30 -14.05
C PRO A 169 -32.37 -30.38 -15.14
N GLY A 170 -31.51 -29.85 -16.01
CA GLY A 170 -31.89 -29.00 -17.14
C GLY A 170 -32.32 -27.57 -16.78
N THR A 171 -32.08 -27.11 -15.55
CA THR A 171 -32.48 -25.76 -15.12
C THR A 171 -31.50 -24.70 -15.56
N THR A 172 -31.95 -23.74 -16.39
CA THR A 172 -31.17 -22.56 -16.82
C THR A 172 -31.43 -21.32 -15.97
N TRP A 173 -32.38 -21.38 -15.02
CA TRP A 173 -32.74 -20.23 -14.21
C TRP A 173 -31.57 -19.67 -13.37
N PRO A 174 -30.63 -20.46 -12.81
CA PRO A 174 -29.53 -19.88 -12.04
C PRO A 174 -28.60 -19.04 -12.92
N LEU A 175 -28.36 -19.50 -14.16
CA LEU A 175 -27.60 -18.76 -15.17
C LEU A 175 -28.29 -17.44 -15.52
N ILE A 176 -29.62 -17.47 -15.75
CA ILE A 176 -30.39 -16.27 -16.10
C ILE A 176 -30.35 -15.26 -14.95
N VAL A 177 -30.51 -15.71 -13.71
CA VAL A 177 -30.47 -14.84 -12.52
C VAL A 177 -29.08 -14.25 -12.30
N ALA A 178 -28.01 -15.05 -12.41
CA ALA A 178 -26.63 -14.57 -12.28
C ALA A 178 -26.31 -13.54 -13.36
N ALA A 179 -26.66 -13.82 -14.61
CA ALA A 179 -26.43 -12.92 -15.75
C ALA A 179 -27.22 -11.61 -15.60
N ALA A 180 -28.51 -11.71 -15.23
CA ALA A 180 -29.36 -10.54 -15.02
C ALA A 180 -28.89 -9.68 -13.85
N ALA A 181 -28.56 -10.29 -12.71
CA ALA A 181 -28.03 -9.59 -11.54
C ALA A 181 -26.70 -8.89 -11.85
N GLY A 182 -25.78 -9.60 -12.53
CA GLY A 182 -24.51 -9.03 -13.00
C GLY A 182 -24.72 -7.85 -13.94
N ALA A 183 -25.60 -7.99 -14.94
CA ALA A 183 -25.91 -6.90 -15.88
C ALA A 183 -26.51 -5.67 -15.17
N VAL A 184 -27.46 -5.87 -14.25
CA VAL A 184 -28.06 -4.79 -13.46
C VAL A 184 -27.00 -4.05 -12.64
N LEU A 185 -26.11 -4.77 -11.96
CA LEU A 185 -25.03 -4.18 -11.16
C LEU A 185 -24.02 -3.40 -12.02
N ILE A 186 -23.67 -3.92 -13.21
CA ILE A 186 -22.78 -3.23 -14.16
C ILE A 186 -23.43 -1.94 -14.66
N VAL A 187 -24.69 -2.00 -15.07
CA VAL A 187 -25.44 -0.82 -15.54
C VAL A 187 -25.59 0.21 -14.42
N ALA A 188 -25.99 -0.22 -13.22
CA ALA A 188 -26.11 0.65 -12.06
C ALA A 188 -24.76 1.30 -11.71
N GLY A 189 -23.66 0.54 -11.68
CA GLY A 189 -22.32 1.06 -11.45
C GLY A 189 -21.94 2.10 -12.51
N GLY A 190 -22.15 1.81 -13.79
CA GLY A 190 -21.90 2.75 -14.90
C GLY A 190 -22.73 4.04 -14.80
N VAL A 191 -24.02 3.93 -14.48
CA VAL A 191 -24.93 5.07 -14.29
C VAL A 191 -24.51 5.92 -13.09
N VAL A 192 -24.17 5.30 -11.97
CA VAL A 192 -23.69 6.02 -10.77
C VAL A 192 -22.37 6.75 -11.05
N SER A 193 -21.44 6.12 -11.77
CA SER A 193 -20.20 6.77 -12.18
C SER A 193 -20.42 7.94 -13.13
N ARG A 194 -21.26 7.78 -14.16
CA ARG A 194 -21.42 8.76 -15.25
C ARG A 194 -22.40 9.88 -14.97
N ILE A 195 -23.48 9.60 -14.24
CA ILE A 195 -24.55 10.57 -13.97
C ILE A 195 -24.35 11.20 -12.60
N HIS A 196 -24.13 10.38 -11.57
CA HIS A 196 -24.06 10.85 -10.18
C HIS A 196 -22.64 11.29 -9.77
N HIS A 197 -21.63 11.04 -10.61
CA HIS A 197 -20.23 11.38 -10.35
C HIS A 197 -19.72 10.83 -9.01
N ASP A 198 -20.23 9.66 -8.63
CA ASP A 198 -19.94 9.03 -7.35
C ASP A 198 -19.08 7.76 -7.54
N PRO A 199 -17.75 7.91 -7.57
CA PRO A 199 -16.86 6.80 -7.89
C PRO A 199 -16.87 5.70 -6.83
N ALA A 200 -17.06 6.04 -5.54
CA ALA A 200 -17.02 5.05 -4.47
C ALA A 200 -18.19 4.08 -4.55
N THR A 201 -19.41 4.60 -4.75
CA THR A 201 -20.62 3.75 -4.89
C THR A 201 -20.55 2.95 -6.19
N SER A 202 -20.09 3.56 -7.28
CA SER A 202 -19.88 2.84 -8.55
C SER A 202 -18.93 1.67 -8.38
N VAL A 203 -17.78 1.85 -7.71
CA VAL A 203 -16.80 0.78 -7.51
C VAL A 203 -17.39 -0.33 -6.66
N ALA A 204 -18.15 -0.02 -5.61
CA ALA A 204 -18.81 -1.02 -4.78
C ALA A 204 -19.79 -1.90 -5.59
N LEU A 205 -20.62 -1.28 -6.44
CA LEU A 205 -21.55 -2.00 -7.32
C LEU A 205 -20.82 -2.87 -8.35
N LEU A 206 -19.73 -2.36 -8.94
CA LEU A 206 -18.91 -3.11 -9.89
C LEU A 206 -18.17 -4.27 -9.22
N CYS A 207 -17.65 -4.09 -8.01
CA CYS A 207 -17.10 -5.17 -7.20
C CYS A 207 -18.15 -6.25 -6.91
N ALA A 208 -19.38 -5.86 -6.62
CA ALA A 208 -20.50 -6.79 -6.43
C ALA A 208 -20.92 -7.48 -7.75
N ALA A 209 -20.65 -6.89 -8.91
CA ALA A 209 -20.92 -7.53 -10.20
C ALA A 209 -19.93 -8.67 -10.52
N LEU A 210 -18.69 -8.62 -10.01
CA LEU A 210 -17.65 -9.60 -10.33
C LEU A 210 -18.00 -11.05 -9.93
N PRO A 211 -18.52 -11.33 -8.72
CA PRO A 211 -18.98 -12.67 -8.35
C PRO A 211 -20.12 -13.17 -9.26
N GLN A 212 -21.04 -12.29 -9.66
CA GLN A 212 -22.13 -12.64 -10.57
C GLN A 212 -21.61 -12.95 -11.97
N ALA A 213 -20.65 -12.18 -12.47
CA ALA A 213 -19.98 -12.43 -13.75
C ALA A 213 -19.22 -13.76 -13.74
N MET A 214 -18.51 -14.06 -12.64
CA MET A 214 -17.83 -15.33 -12.43
C MET A 214 -18.82 -16.51 -12.45
N ALA A 215 -19.90 -16.42 -11.66
CA ALA A 215 -20.92 -17.47 -11.60
C ALA A 215 -21.63 -17.64 -12.95
N THR A 216 -21.91 -16.54 -13.66
CA THR A 216 -22.47 -16.58 -15.01
C THR A 216 -21.58 -17.39 -15.94
N GLY A 217 -20.26 -17.12 -15.96
CA GLY A 217 -19.33 -17.88 -16.79
C GLY A 217 -19.32 -19.37 -16.43
N MET A 218 -19.21 -19.69 -15.14
CA MET A 218 -19.21 -21.08 -14.66
C MET A 218 -20.49 -21.83 -15.04
N LEU A 219 -21.65 -21.18 -15.01
CA LEU A 219 -22.96 -21.80 -15.32
C LEU A 219 -23.25 -21.92 -16.83
N ILE A 220 -22.43 -21.32 -17.71
CA ILE A 220 -22.57 -21.49 -19.17
C ILE A 220 -22.15 -22.91 -19.58
N VAL A 221 -21.16 -23.47 -18.90
CA VAL A 221 -20.67 -24.82 -19.19
C VAL A 221 -21.62 -25.83 -18.52
N PRO A 222 -22.28 -26.71 -19.29
CA PRO A 222 -23.19 -27.69 -18.71
C PRO A 222 -22.41 -28.82 -18.05
N GLY A 223 -22.75 -29.17 -16.81
CA GLY A 223 -22.19 -30.33 -16.12
C GLY A 223 -21.90 -30.07 -14.65
N VAL A 224 -21.05 -30.91 -14.08
CA VAL A 224 -20.54 -30.74 -12.71
C VAL A 224 -19.45 -29.69 -12.73
N VAL A 225 -19.51 -28.75 -11.78
CA VAL A 225 -18.52 -27.68 -11.64
C VAL A 225 -17.11 -28.26 -11.57
N GLY A 226 -16.30 -27.91 -12.55
CA GLY A 226 -14.91 -28.31 -12.68
C GLY A 226 -14.04 -27.20 -13.25
N ARG A 227 -12.95 -27.61 -13.90
CA ARG A 227 -11.91 -26.69 -14.39
C ARG A 227 -12.35 -25.84 -15.57
N ALA A 228 -13.18 -26.42 -16.45
CA ALA A 228 -13.72 -25.72 -17.61
C ALA A 228 -14.67 -24.60 -17.17
N ASP A 229 -15.56 -24.90 -16.23
CA ASP A 229 -16.50 -23.96 -15.62
C ASP A 229 -15.72 -22.83 -14.95
N LEU A 230 -14.76 -23.16 -14.06
CA LEU A 230 -13.95 -22.15 -13.38
C LEU A 230 -13.17 -21.26 -14.36
N GLY A 231 -12.56 -21.85 -15.39
CA GLY A 231 -11.86 -21.12 -16.45
C GLY A 231 -12.78 -20.16 -17.22
N SER A 232 -13.97 -20.62 -17.61
CA SER A 232 -14.97 -19.78 -18.27
C SER A 232 -15.49 -18.66 -17.37
N GLY A 233 -15.69 -18.92 -16.07
CA GLY A 233 -15.96 -17.93 -15.04
C GLY A 233 -14.88 -16.84 -14.99
N CYS A 234 -13.60 -17.22 -14.94
CA CYS A 234 -12.49 -16.28 -14.96
C CYS A 234 -12.51 -15.40 -16.21
N VAL A 235 -12.85 -15.95 -17.39
CA VAL A 235 -12.94 -15.18 -18.64
C VAL A 235 -14.06 -14.13 -18.57
N VAL A 236 -15.26 -14.51 -18.14
CA VAL A 236 -16.40 -13.58 -18.05
C VAL A 236 -16.14 -12.49 -16.99
N ALA A 237 -15.59 -12.86 -15.83
CA ALA A 237 -15.20 -11.91 -14.80
C ALA A 237 -14.06 -10.97 -15.27
N LEU A 238 -13.08 -11.48 -16.02
CA LEU A 238 -11.99 -10.68 -16.61
C LEU A 238 -12.54 -9.63 -17.58
N VAL A 239 -13.39 -10.04 -18.52
CA VAL A 239 -14.03 -9.13 -19.48
C VAL A 239 -14.83 -8.06 -18.74
N THR A 240 -15.61 -8.47 -17.75
CA THR A 240 -16.39 -7.56 -16.91
C THR A 240 -15.50 -6.52 -16.23
N ALA A 241 -14.42 -6.96 -15.55
CA ALA A 241 -13.50 -6.07 -14.86
C ALA A 241 -12.80 -5.08 -15.81
N VAL A 242 -12.37 -5.53 -16.99
CA VAL A 242 -11.70 -4.66 -17.97
C VAL A 242 -12.69 -3.64 -18.55
N VAL A 243 -13.88 -4.08 -18.95
CA VAL A 243 -14.90 -3.20 -19.56
C VAL A 243 -15.41 -2.19 -18.53
N SER A 244 -15.75 -2.61 -17.32
CA SER A 244 -16.24 -1.71 -16.26
C SER A 244 -15.21 -0.66 -15.88
N TYR A 245 -13.93 -1.03 -15.79
CA TYR A 245 -12.85 -0.09 -15.52
C TYR A 245 -12.68 0.92 -16.67
N ARG A 246 -12.76 0.47 -17.92
CA ARG A 246 -12.66 1.35 -19.10
C ARG A 246 -13.81 2.34 -19.19
N VAL A 247 -15.01 1.95 -18.76
CA VAL A 247 -16.20 2.81 -18.80
C VAL A 247 -16.18 3.84 -17.67
N THR A 248 -15.75 3.47 -16.47
CA THR A 248 -15.85 4.32 -15.27
C THR A 248 -14.57 5.10 -14.95
N GLY A 249 -13.39 4.56 -15.27
CA GLY A 249 -12.11 5.17 -14.93
C GLY A 249 -11.82 5.25 -13.43
N ALA A 250 -12.60 4.53 -12.59
CA ALA A 250 -12.53 4.58 -11.14
C ALA A 250 -12.23 3.19 -10.54
N GLY A 251 -11.63 3.17 -9.35
CA GLY A 251 -11.33 1.93 -8.61
C GLY A 251 -10.21 1.09 -9.22
N ALA A 252 -9.07 1.72 -9.54
CA ALA A 252 -7.91 1.04 -10.11
C ALA A 252 -7.48 -0.18 -9.28
N LEU A 253 -7.51 -0.08 -7.95
CA LEU A 253 -7.17 -1.17 -7.03
C LEU A 253 -8.06 -2.40 -7.20
N CYS A 254 -9.39 -2.22 -7.12
CA CYS A 254 -10.32 -3.35 -7.22
C CYS A 254 -10.27 -4.01 -8.59
N HIS A 255 -10.18 -3.23 -9.66
CA HIS A 255 -10.12 -3.76 -11.02
C HIS A 255 -8.77 -4.42 -11.33
N SER A 256 -7.65 -3.88 -10.85
CA SER A 256 -6.35 -4.56 -11.02
C SER A 256 -6.28 -5.84 -10.21
N ALA A 257 -6.87 -5.88 -9.00
CA ALA A 257 -7.02 -7.13 -8.25
C ALA A 257 -7.84 -8.18 -9.00
N ALA A 258 -9.03 -7.80 -9.49
CA ALA A 258 -9.91 -8.69 -10.22
C ALA A 258 -9.27 -9.21 -11.51
N THR A 259 -8.66 -8.32 -12.30
CA THR A 259 -8.00 -8.67 -13.56
C THR A 259 -6.80 -9.57 -13.32
N THR A 260 -5.93 -9.27 -12.37
CA THR A 260 -4.79 -10.14 -12.01
C THR A 260 -5.27 -11.52 -11.54
N ALA A 261 -6.28 -11.57 -10.66
CA ALA A 261 -6.82 -12.84 -10.19
C ALA A 261 -7.41 -13.68 -11.33
N CYS A 262 -8.20 -13.07 -12.23
CA CYS A 262 -8.82 -13.78 -13.35
C CYS A 262 -7.79 -14.23 -14.41
N VAL A 263 -6.74 -13.45 -14.66
CA VAL A 263 -5.65 -13.86 -15.58
C VAL A 263 -4.92 -15.06 -15.03
N ILE A 264 -4.52 -15.05 -13.76
CA ILE A 264 -3.81 -16.18 -13.14
C ILE A 264 -4.74 -17.40 -13.06
N GLY A 265 -5.95 -17.24 -12.51
CA GLY A 265 -6.92 -18.34 -12.36
C GLY A 265 -7.37 -18.93 -13.70
N GLY A 266 -7.65 -18.08 -14.70
CA GLY A 266 -8.02 -18.52 -16.04
C GLY A 266 -6.88 -19.25 -16.75
N SER A 267 -5.65 -18.73 -16.64
CA SER A 267 -4.47 -19.41 -17.21
C SER A 267 -4.17 -20.74 -16.53
N ALA A 268 -4.36 -20.83 -15.21
CA ALA A 268 -4.24 -22.07 -14.44
C ALA A 268 -5.28 -23.11 -14.87
N CYS A 269 -6.55 -22.71 -15.01
CA CYS A 269 -7.61 -23.61 -15.48
C CYS A 269 -7.35 -24.08 -16.91
N GLY A 270 -7.00 -23.17 -17.81
CA GLY A 270 -6.66 -23.50 -19.20
C GLY A 270 -5.47 -24.45 -19.30
N GLY A 271 -4.38 -24.17 -18.56
CA GLY A 271 -3.22 -25.05 -18.50
C GLY A 271 -3.58 -26.43 -17.98
N ALA A 272 -4.32 -26.51 -16.86
CA ALA A 272 -4.74 -27.76 -16.26
C ALA A 272 -5.70 -28.60 -17.13
N LEU A 273 -6.46 -27.95 -18.03
CA LEU A 273 -7.28 -28.64 -19.04
C LEU A 273 -6.40 -29.20 -20.17
N LEU A 274 -5.42 -28.42 -20.66
CA LEU A 274 -4.54 -28.84 -21.75
C LEU A 274 -3.59 -29.97 -21.35
N THR A 275 -3.16 -30.01 -20.09
CA THR A 275 -2.19 -30.99 -19.58
C THR A 275 -2.84 -32.11 -18.77
N GLU A 276 -4.17 -32.11 -18.63
CA GLU A 276 -4.93 -33.07 -17.81
C GLU A 276 -4.34 -33.30 -16.41
N SER A 277 -3.69 -32.29 -15.84
CA SER A 277 -2.87 -32.46 -14.63
C SER A 277 -3.71 -32.76 -13.39
N ALA A 278 -3.16 -33.33 -12.33
CA ALA A 278 -3.90 -33.46 -11.07
C ALA A 278 -4.20 -32.06 -10.45
N PRO A 279 -5.28 -31.89 -9.65
CA PRO A 279 -5.58 -30.61 -9.00
C PRO A 279 -4.46 -30.16 -8.06
N ALA A 280 -3.80 -31.11 -7.40
CA ALA A 280 -2.67 -30.84 -6.52
C ALA A 280 -1.50 -30.17 -7.27
N SER A 281 -1.09 -30.73 -8.41
CA SER A 281 0.00 -30.18 -9.21
C SER A 281 -0.36 -28.86 -9.87
N ALA A 282 -1.58 -28.72 -10.39
CA ALA A 282 -2.08 -27.46 -10.94
C ALA A 282 -2.08 -26.35 -9.87
N GLY A 283 -2.53 -26.64 -8.65
CA GLY A 283 -2.49 -25.71 -7.52
C GLY A 283 -1.06 -25.31 -7.13
N ALA A 284 -0.14 -26.27 -7.06
CA ALA A 284 1.27 -26.01 -6.75
C ALA A 284 1.92 -25.06 -7.76
N VAL A 285 1.77 -25.34 -9.06
CA VAL A 285 2.30 -24.51 -10.15
C VAL A 285 1.67 -23.11 -10.12
N THR A 286 0.35 -23.04 -9.95
CA THR A 286 -0.38 -21.76 -9.93
C THR A 286 0.05 -20.88 -8.76
N ALA A 287 0.25 -21.47 -7.58
CA ALA A 287 0.72 -20.73 -6.41
C ALA A 287 2.15 -20.17 -6.62
N ALA A 288 3.03 -20.94 -7.26
CA ALA A 288 4.37 -20.47 -7.62
C ALA A 288 4.35 -19.36 -8.69
N CYS A 289 3.49 -19.49 -9.71
CA CYS A 289 3.26 -18.43 -10.69
C CYS A 289 2.70 -17.15 -10.02
N GLY A 290 1.80 -17.29 -9.05
CA GLY A 290 1.29 -16.17 -8.26
C GLY A 290 2.39 -15.43 -7.50
N LEU A 291 3.34 -16.15 -6.88
CA LEU A 291 4.53 -15.54 -6.28
C LEU A 291 5.43 -14.83 -7.30
N ALA A 292 5.57 -15.38 -8.50
CA ALA A 292 6.32 -14.72 -9.57
C ALA A 292 5.65 -13.41 -10.01
N VAL A 293 4.31 -13.38 -10.11
CA VAL A 293 3.55 -12.16 -10.39
C VAL A 293 3.74 -11.13 -9.27
N ILE A 294 3.71 -11.55 -8.00
CA ILE A 294 3.98 -10.68 -6.85
C ILE A 294 5.38 -10.05 -6.97
N ALA A 295 6.40 -10.84 -7.32
CA ALA A 295 7.77 -10.34 -7.51
C ALA A 295 7.89 -9.36 -8.69
N LEU A 296 7.06 -9.51 -9.72
CA LEU A 296 7.04 -8.65 -10.91
C LEU A 296 6.09 -7.44 -10.77
N ALA A 297 5.25 -7.39 -9.73
CA ALA A 297 4.20 -6.38 -9.55
C ALA A 297 4.72 -4.93 -9.57
N PRO A 298 5.86 -4.57 -8.93
CA PRO A 298 6.39 -3.21 -9.03
C PRO A 298 6.74 -2.80 -10.46
N ARG A 299 7.33 -3.71 -11.24
CA ARG A 299 7.71 -3.46 -12.65
C ARG A 299 6.47 -3.29 -13.52
N LEU A 300 5.48 -4.16 -13.34
CA LEU A 300 4.19 -4.05 -14.04
C LEU A 300 3.50 -2.73 -13.72
N THR A 301 3.54 -2.30 -12.46
CA THR A 301 2.94 -1.04 -12.01
C THR A 301 3.59 0.17 -12.67
N ILE A 302 4.93 0.22 -12.75
CA ILE A 302 5.65 1.32 -13.42
C ILE A 302 5.19 1.47 -14.88
N VAL A 303 5.04 0.35 -15.59
CA VAL A 303 4.58 0.33 -16.99
C VAL A 303 3.11 0.75 -17.10
N LEU A 304 2.24 0.23 -16.23
CA LEU A 304 0.80 0.49 -16.25
C LEU A 304 0.44 1.92 -15.84
N ALA A 305 1.16 2.49 -14.87
CA ALA A 305 0.96 3.84 -14.37
C ALA A 305 1.66 4.91 -15.25
N LYS A 306 2.46 4.49 -16.23
CA LYS A 306 3.23 5.38 -17.14
C LYS A 306 4.05 6.40 -16.35
N LEU A 307 4.75 5.93 -15.33
CA LEU A 307 5.68 6.77 -14.58
C LEU A 307 6.86 7.15 -15.48
N PRO A 308 7.29 8.42 -15.48
CA PRO A 308 8.44 8.85 -16.27
C PRO A 308 9.69 8.13 -15.76
N LEU A 309 10.35 7.37 -16.63
CA LEU A 309 11.63 6.76 -16.31
C LEU A 309 12.73 7.79 -16.56
N PRO A 310 13.63 8.04 -15.59
CA PRO A 310 14.74 8.95 -15.82
C PRO A 310 15.61 8.39 -16.97
N PRO A 311 15.99 9.22 -17.96
CA PRO A 311 16.86 8.77 -19.04
C PRO A 311 18.21 8.38 -18.44
N VAL A 312 18.69 7.18 -18.73
CA VAL A 312 20.02 6.75 -18.33
C VAL A 312 21.02 7.33 -19.32
N PRO A 313 22.02 8.13 -18.90
CA PRO A 313 23.05 8.63 -19.80
C PRO A 313 23.79 7.45 -20.44
N THR A 314 23.79 7.38 -21.77
CA THR A 314 24.64 6.42 -22.48
C THR A 314 26.10 6.86 -22.36
N ALA A 315 27.02 5.94 -22.08
CA ALA A 315 28.45 6.27 -22.01
C ALA A 315 28.92 6.93 -23.33
N GLY A 316 29.36 8.19 -23.24
CA GLY A 316 29.74 9.02 -24.40
C GLY A 316 28.66 9.97 -24.92
N GLY A 317 27.44 9.93 -24.38
CA GLY A 317 26.47 11.01 -24.53
C GLY A 317 26.95 12.22 -23.73
N VAL A 318 26.88 13.42 -24.32
CA VAL A 318 27.14 14.67 -23.60
C VAL A 318 26.20 14.69 -22.41
N GLY A 319 26.76 14.52 -21.21
CA GLY A 319 26.00 14.71 -19.98
C GLY A 319 25.69 16.19 -19.87
N ASP A 320 24.51 16.60 -20.32
CA ASP A 320 23.98 17.92 -20.00
C ASP A 320 23.68 17.95 -18.50
N LEU A 321 24.72 18.28 -17.75
CA LEU A 321 24.70 18.77 -16.37
C LEU A 321 24.37 20.27 -16.31
N ILE A 322 23.84 20.84 -17.39
CA ILE A 322 23.51 22.27 -17.48
C ILE A 322 22.00 22.40 -17.35
N ASP A 323 21.61 23.02 -16.24
CA ASP A 323 20.39 23.77 -15.97
C ASP A 323 19.27 23.67 -17.03
N HIS A 324 18.12 23.14 -16.59
CA HIS A 324 16.86 23.23 -17.32
C HIS A 324 16.40 24.70 -17.39
N GLU A 325 16.98 25.48 -18.30
CA GLU A 325 16.37 26.73 -18.73
C GLU A 325 15.26 26.39 -19.75
N PRO A 326 14.00 26.83 -19.53
CA PRO A 326 12.91 26.53 -20.43
C PRO A 326 13.07 27.35 -21.72
N ALA A 327 13.61 26.73 -22.77
CA ALA A 327 13.60 27.33 -24.10
C ALA A 327 12.17 27.37 -24.65
N PRO A 328 11.69 28.52 -25.17
CA PRO A 328 10.33 28.66 -25.67
C PRO A 328 10.13 27.82 -26.94
N THR A 329 9.03 27.07 -26.92
CA THR A 329 8.52 26.20 -27.99
C THR A 329 8.42 26.91 -29.33
N ILE A 330 9.05 26.36 -30.38
CA ILE A 330 8.58 26.54 -31.76
C ILE A 330 7.74 25.33 -32.13
N GLU A 331 6.54 25.64 -32.60
CA GLU A 331 5.47 24.72 -32.96
C GLU A 331 5.81 23.94 -34.24
N GLY A 332 5.72 22.61 -34.15
CA GLY A 332 5.78 21.73 -35.31
C GLY A 332 7.07 20.90 -35.39
N ILE A 333 6.90 19.59 -35.18
CA ILE A 333 7.83 18.51 -35.56
C ILE A 333 9.02 18.33 -34.59
N GLY A 334 8.78 17.65 -33.45
CA GLY A 334 9.87 17.24 -32.55
C GLY A 334 9.50 16.75 -31.14
N ALA A 335 8.33 16.13 -30.94
CA ALA A 335 7.83 15.79 -29.60
C ALA A 335 8.25 14.40 -29.08
N VAL A 336 9.55 14.05 -29.14
CA VAL A 336 10.07 12.79 -28.51
C VAL A 336 11.27 13.01 -27.59
N GLY A 337 11.91 14.19 -27.58
CA GLY A 337 13.15 14.41 -26.82
C GLY A 337 13.04 15.23 -25.53
N ALA A 338 12.09 16.17 -25.44
CA ALA A 338 12.00 17.08 -24.30
C ALA A 338 10.74 16.77 -23.49
N MET A 339 10.82 15.75 -22.62
CA MET A 339 9.78 15.53 -21.62
C MET A 339 10.01 16.57 -20.51
N THR A 340 9.40 17.75 -20.66
CA THR A 340 9.17 18.67 -19.55
C THR A 340 8.69 17.83 -18.37
N LEU A 341 9.35 17.90 -17.21
CA LEU A 341 8.90 17.20 -16.02
C LEU A 341 7.39 17.46 -15.87
N PRO A 342 6.56 16.40 -15.78
CA PRO A 342 5.13 16.58 -15.63
C PRO A 342 4.85 17.51 -14.45
N ASP A 343 3.84 18.37 -14.59
CA ASP A 343 3.32 19.18 -13.50
C ASP A 343 3.18 18.33 -12.21
N ALA A 344 3.54 18.90 -11.06
CA ALA A 344 3.64 18.18 -9.80
C ALA A 344 2.32 17.46 -9.45
N GLY A 345 1.18 18.09 -9.73
CA GLY A 345 -0.14 17.47 -9.52
C GLY A 345 -0.42 16.29 -10.46
N THR A 346 0.12 16.30 -11.68
CA THR A 346 0.03 15.15 -12.60
C THR A 346 0.90 14.00 -12.11
N LEU A 347 2.08 14.29 -11.58
CA LEU A 347 2.97 13.28 -11.00
C LEU A 347 2.35 12.65 -9.74
N GLU A 348 1.80 13.48 -8.85
CA GLU A 348 1.08 13.03 -7.64
C GLU A 348 -0.08 12.09 -8.00
N ARG A 349 -0.93 12.49 -8.96
CA ARG A 349 -2.04 11.65 -9.42
C ARG A 349 -1.57 10.32 -10.02
N ARG A 350 -0.47 10.31 -10.78
CA ARG A 350 0.12 9.07 -11.32
C ARG A 350 0.72 8.20 -10.22
N ALA A 351 1.35 8.80 -9.22
CA ALA A 351 1.87 8.08 -8.06
C ALA A 351 0.74 7.43 -7.24
N ALA A 352 -0.35 8.14 -6.99
CA ALA A 352 -1.53 7.59 -6.32
C ALA A 352 -2.16 6.44 -7.12
N LEU A 353 -2.26 6.58 -8.45
CA LEU A 353 -2.72 5.49 -9.32
C LEU A 353 -1.75 4.29 -9.32
N ALA A 354 -0.45 4.53 -9.28
CA ALA A 354 0.56 3.48 -9.19
C ALA A 354 0.40 2.68 -7.88
N ASP A 355 0.23 3.35 -6.74
CA ASP A 355 0.00 2.70 -5.46
C ASP A 355 -1.29 1.86 -5.45
N ALA A 356 -2.36 2.39 -6.04
CA ALA A 356 -3.61 1.65 -6.22
C ALA A 356 -3.43 0.42 -7.12
N TYR A 357 -2.74 0.54 -8.25
CA TYR A 357 -2.45 -0.59 -9.14
C TYR A 357 -1.60 -1.65 -8.45
N LEU A 358 -0.53 -1.25 -7.75
CA LEU A 358 0.35 -2.16 -7.03
C LEU A 358 -0.42 -2.94 -5.98
N THR A 359 -1.16 -2.24 -5.12
CA THR A 359 -1.97 -2.87 -4.07
C THR A 359 -2.99 -3.84 -4.66
N GLY A 360 -3.66 -3.46 -5.74
CA GLY A 360 -4.62 -4.34 -6.39
C GLY A 360 -3.97 -5.57 -7.05
N ILE A 361 -2.88 -5.42 -7.81
CA ILE A 361 -2.15 -6.55 -8.41
C ILE A 361 -1.68 -7.53 -7.33
N LEU A 362 -1.12 -7.02 -6.23
CA LEU A 362 -0.71 -7.83 -5.09
C LEU A 362 -1.90 -8.54 -4.45
N THR A 363 -3.03 -7.86 -4.27
CA THR A 363 -4.26 -8.45 -3.71
C THR A 363 -4.78 -9.59 -4.59
N GLY A 364 -4.90 -9.37 -5.90
CA GLY A 364 -5.36 -10.37 -6.85
C GLY A 364 -4.44 -11.59 -6.92
N ALA A 365 -3.13 -11.36 -7.03
CA ALA A 365 -2.14 -12.43 -7.06
C ALA A 365 -2.09 -13.21 -5.74
N ALA A 366 -2.15 -12.53 -4.60
CA ALA A 366 -2.15 -13.14 -3.29
C ALA A 366 -3.40 -14.00 -3.05
N LEU A 367 -4.60 -13.51 -3.43
CA LEU A 367 -5.84 -14.29 -3.33
C LEU A 367 -5.79 -15.59 -4.14
N VAL A 368 -5.31 -15.54 -5.38
CA VAL A 368 -5.15 -16.75 -6.20
C VAL A 368 -4.05 -17.66 -5.66
N THR A 369 -2.95 -17.10 -5.16
CA THR A 369 -1.88 -17.88 -4.52
C THR A 369 -2.42 -18.65 -3.33
N VAL A 370 -3.18 -18.00 -2.43
CA VAL A 370 -3.84 -18.62 -1.28
C VAL A 370 -4.75 -19.77 -1.75
N ALA A 371 -5.67 -19.49 -2.68
CA ALA A 371 -6.60 -20.51 -3.17
C ALA A 371 -5.87 -21.70 -3.81
N ALA A 372 -4.86 -21.44 -4.64
CA ALA A 372 -4.06 -22.46 -5.31
C ALA A 372 -3.22 -23.30 -4.33
N THR A 373 -2.67 -22.68 -3.28
CA THR A 373 -1.99 -23.39 -2.19
C THR A 373 -2.94 -24.32 -1.44
N LEU A 374 -4.16 -23.86 -1.13
CA LEU A 374 -5.16 -24.70 -0.46
C LEU A 374 -5.65 -25.85 -1.35
N VAL A 375 -5.84 -25.62 -2.66
CA VAL A 375 -6.15 -26.68 -3.63
C VAL A 375 -5.02 -27.71 -3.70
N SER A 376 -3.77 -27.24 -3.72
CA SER A 376 -2.57 -28.10 -3.75
C SER A 376 -2.52 -29.08 -2.57
N VAL A 377 -2.80 -28.57 -1.37
CA VAL A 377 -2.78 -29.35 -0.13
C VAL A 377 -4.01 -30.26 -0.01
N SER A 378 -5.21 -29.74 -0.30
CA SER A 378 -6.46 -30.47 -0.06
C SER A 378 -6.67 -31.64 -1.00
N TRP A 379 -6.11 -31.57 -2.21
CA TRP A 379 -6.24 -32.62 -3.23
C TRP A 379 -5.00 -33.49 -3.37
N HIS A 380 -4.08 -33.41 -2.41
CA HIS A 380 -2.88 -34.23 -2.39
C HIS A 380 -3.22 -35.71 -2.19
N SER A 381 -2.58 -36.59 -2.97
CA SER A 381 -2.72 -38.03 -2.81
C SER A 381 -1.70 -38.54 -1.78
N PRO A 382 -2.10 -39.23 -0.70
CA PRO A 382 -1.24 -39.65 0.41
C PRO A 382 -0.17 -40.71 0.05
N ALA A 383 -0.05 -41.08 -1.23
CA ALA A 383 0.83 -42.16 -1.70
C ALA A 383 2.33 -41.81 -1.72
N THR A 384 2.71 -40.55 -1.48
CA THR A 384 4.12 -40.13 -1.41
C THR A 384 4.70 -40.35 -0.02
N ALA A 385 5.56 -41.36 0.11
CA ALA A 385 6.17 -41.81 1.36
C ALA A 385 6.96 -40.69 2.08
N GLY A 386 6.42 -40.23 3.21
CA GLY A 386 7.07 -39.33 4.18
C GLY A 386 6.12 -38.95 5.32
N PRO A 387 6.61 -38.52 6.50
CA PRO A 387 5.77 -38.09 7.63
C PRO A 387 5.06 -36.75 7.37
N ILE A 388 5.56 -35.92 6.44
CA ILE A 388 4.97 -34.65 6.02
C ILE A 388 4.85 -34.66 4.48
N PRO A 389 3.67 -34.42 3.91
CA PRO A 389 3.52 -34.39 2.46
C PRO A 389 4.23 -33.17 1.85
N VAL A 390 4.88 -33.37 0.70
CA VAL A 390 5.66 -32.33 0.01
C VAL A 390 4.82 -31.10 -0.35
N THR A 391 3.52 -31.28 -0.60
CA THR A 391 2.56 -30.19 -0.84
C THR A 391 2.38 -29.28 0.38
N VAL A 392 2.37 -29.84 1.59
CA VAL A 392 2.31 -29.05 2.85
C VAL A 392 3.63 -28.32 3.08
N LEU A 393 4.77 -28.94 2.76
CA LEU A 393 6.07 -28.28 2.84
C LEU A 393 6.15 -27.09 1.87
N LEU A 394 5.75 -27.27 0.61
CA LEU A 394 5.68 -26.18 -0.36
C LEU A 394 4.73 -25.08 0.12
N ALA A 395 3.55 -25.44 0.65
CA ALA A 395 2.59 -24.49 1.18
C ALA A 395 3.19 -23.66 2.34
N ALA A 396 3.91 -24.29 3.27
CA ALA A 396 4.61 -23.60 4.36
C ALA A 396 5.63 -22.58 3.82
N VAL A 397 6.42 -22.97 2.81
CA VAL A 397 7.39 -22.09 2.15
C VAL A 397 6.69 -20.91 1.49
N ILE A 398 5.59 -21.13 0.75
CA ILE A 398 4.82 -20.07 0.09
C ILE A 398 4.25 -19.09 1.13
N CYS A 399 3.67 -19.59 2.22
CA CYS A 399 3.12 -18.76 3.29
C CYS A 399 4.20 -17.89 3.94
N ALA A 400 5.38 -18.48 4.22
CA ALA A 400 6.51 -17.76 4.77
C ALA A 400 7.02 -16.67 3.80
N VAL A 401 7.14 -16.98 2.51
CA VAL A 401 7.55 -16.02 1.48
C VAL A 401 6.55 -14.87 1.35
N LEU A 402 5.24 -15.12 1.38
CA LEU A 402 4.22 -14.06 1.36
C LEU A 402 4.39 -13.10 2.56
N CYS A 403 4.54 -13.64 3.77
CA CYS A 403 4.77 -12.84 4.97
C CYS A 403 6.07 -12.03 4.91
N LEU A 404 7.17 -12.63 4.43
CA LEU A 404 8.47 -11.96 4.30
C LEU A 404 8.43 -10.87 3.23
N ARG A 405 7.80 -11.13 2.08
CA ARG A 405 7.61 -10.16 1.00
C ARG A 405 6.83 -8.93 1.45
N GLY A 406 5.86 -9.09 2.35
CA GLY A 406 5.15 -7.96 2.96
C GLY A 406 6.09 -6.94 3.61
N ARG A 407 7.22 -7.36 4.18
CA ARG A 407 8.23 -6.47 4.78
C ARG A 407 9.04 -5.66 3.76
N SER A 408 9.06 -6.08 2.50
CA SER A 408 9.82 -5.41 1.44
C SER A 408 9.09 -4.21 0.84
N HIS A 409 7.80 -4.06 1.12
CA HIS A 409 7.00 -2.92 0.67
C HIS A 409 6.97 -1.82 1.73
N GLY A 410 7.20 -0.56 1.31
CA GLY A 410 7.10 0.60 2.19
C GLY A 410 5.66 1.01 2.54
N GLY A 411 4.68 0.62 1.72
CA GLY A 411 3.26 0.94 1.91
C GLY A 411 2.56 -0.04 2.85
N LEU A 412 1.75 0.50 3.77
CA LEU A 412 0.97 -0.29 4.74
C LEU A 412 0.00 -1.27 4.07
N ALA A 413 -0.71 -0.84 3.03
CA ALA A 413 -1.71 -1.67 2.36
C ALA A 413 -1.08 -2.88 1.61
N PRO A 414 -0.08 -2.71 0.73
CA PRO A 414 0.68 -3.83 0.16
C PRO A 414 1.26 -4.80 1.19
N ALA A 415 1.84 -4.27 2.28
CA ALA A 415 2.41 -5.09 3.33
C ALA A 415 1.34 -5.92 4.06
N ALA A 416 0.23 -5.28 4.46
CA ALA A 416 -0.88 -5.92 5.14
C ALA A 416 -1.55 -7.00 4.28
N VAL A 417 -1.72 -6.76 2.98
CA VAL A 417 -2.27 -7.74 2.03
C VAL A 417 -1.41 -9.01 1.97
N LEU A 418 -0.09 -8.87 1.83
CA LEU A 418 0.80 -10.03 1.70
C LEU A 418 0.95 -10.80 3.02
N ILE A 419 1.09 -10.10 4.15
CA ILE A 419 1.14 -10.72 5.48
C ILE A 419 -0.19 -11.39 5.82
N GLY A 420 -1.32 -10.71 5.54
CA GLY A 420 -2.66 -11.27 5.72
C GLY A 420 -2.90 -12.50 4.85
N ALA A 421 -2.48 -12.47 3.59
CA ALA A 421 -2.59 -13.63 2.69
C ALA A 421 -1.72 -14.81 3.14
N GLY A 422 -0.46 -14.56 3.54
CA GLY A 422 0.43 -15.61 4.05
C GLY A 422 -0.10 -16.26 5.33
N THR A 423 -0.64 -15.45 6.25
CA THR A 423 -1.25 -15.96 7.50
C THR A 423 -2.55 -16.70 7.24
N LEU A 424 -3.43 -16.19 6.38
CA LEU A 424 -4.69 -16.85 6.02
C LEU A 424 -4.46 -18.16 5.26
N ALA A 425 -3.51 -18.20 4.33
CA ALA A 425 -3.10 -19.44 3.66
C ALA A 425 -2.58 -20.46 4.68
N TRP A 426 -1.71 -20.03 5.61
CA TRP A 426 -1.16 -20.93 6.63
C TRP A 426 -2.22 -21.52 7.55
N LEU A 427 -3.16 -20.70 8.03
CA LEU A 427 -4.30 -21.18 8.83
C LEU A 427 -5.19 -22.13 8.03
N GLY A 428 -5.43 -21.83 6.76
CA GLY A 428 -6.17 -22.72 5.86
C GLY A 428 -5.45 -24.05 5.62
N VAL A 429 -4.12 -24.06 5.53
CA VAL A 429 -3.30 -25.28 5.42
C VAL A 429 -3.41 -26.10 6.70
N LEU A 430 -3.31 -25.48 7.88
CA LEU A 430 -3.49 -26.19 9.16
C LEU A 430 -4.89 -26.80 9.27
N ALA A 431 -5.93 -26.07 8.85
CA ALA A 431 -7.29 -26.58 8.83
C ALA A 431 -7.44 -27.74 7.82
N ALA A 432 -6.95 -27.57 6.59
CA ALA A 432 -6.99 -28.61 5.56
C ALA A 432 -6.28 -29.88 6.04
N VAL A 433 -5.12 -29.76 6.69
CA VAL A 433 -4.40 -30.89 7.28
C VAL A 433 -5.21 -31.53 8.42
N LEU A 434 -5.79 -30.74 9.32
CA LEU A 434 -6.61 -31.24 10.44
C LEU A 434 -7.84 -32.05 9.95
N PHE A 435 -8.47 -31.61 8.86
CA PHE A 435 -9.67 -32.26 8.33
C PHE A 435 -9.39 -33.36 7.31
N ALA A 436 -8.32 -33.23 6.51
CA ALA A 436 -8.00 -34.17 5.42
C ALA A 436 -7.15 -35.36 5.88
N THR A 437 -6.45 -35.25 7.02
CA THR A 437 -5.46 -36.26 7.40
C THR A 437 -5.77 -36.89 8.76
N GLY A 438 -5.68 -38.22 8.83
CA GLY A 438 -5.54 -38.96 10.08
C GLY A 438 -4.17 -38.74 10.74
N LEU A 439 -3.56 -37.57 10.57
CA LEU A 439 -2.34 -37.19 11.27
C LEU A 439 -2.62 -37.07 12.76
N ASN A 440 -1.59 -37.35 13.56
CA ASN A 440 -1.66 -37.21 15.00
C ASN A 440 -2.09 -35.76 15.34
N PRO A 441 -3.20 -35.54 16.08
CA PRO A 441 -3.64 -34.22 16.53
C PRO A 441 -2.51 -33.41 17.18
N GLY A 442 -1.55 -34.09 17.81
CA GLY A 442 -0.35 -33.48 18.36
C GLY A 442 0.48 -32.69 17.36
N GLY A 443 0.56 -33.11 16.09
CA GLY A 443 1.29 -32.40 15.04
C GLY A 443 0.63 -31.09 14.61
N VAL A 444 -0.70 -31.05 14.57
CA VAL A 444 -1.45 -29.81 14.28
C VAL A 444 -1.36 -28.86 15.48
N VAL A 445 -1.46 -29.39 16.70
CA VAL A 445 -1.31 -28.59 17.93
C VAL A 445 0.08 -27.98 18.04
N THR A 446 1.15 -28.75 17.76
CA THR A 446 2.52 -28.24 17.81
C THR A 446 2.75 -27.18 16.73
N ALA A 447 2.30 -27.42 15.50
CA ALA A 447 2.39 -26.43 14.42
C ALA A 447 1.61 -25.15 14.76
N GLY A 448 0.40 -25.28 15.32
CA GLY A 448 -0.40 -24.16 15.80
C GLY A 448 0.31 -23.36 16.89
N LEU A 449 0.87 -24.03 17.90
CA LEU A 449 1.62 -23.37 18.98
C LEU A 449 2.86 -22.65 18.47
N VAL A 450 3.64 -23.28 17.59
CA VAL A 450 4.80 -22.64 16.94
C VAL A 450 4.38 -21.39 16.17
N THR A 451 3.23 -21.45 15.49
CA THR A 451 2.68 -20.30 14.75
C THR A 451 2.33 -19.15 15.67
N VAL A 452 1.65 -19.43 16.79
CA VAL A 452 1.29 -18.41 17.80
C VAL A 452 2.54 -17.76 18.38
N VAL A 453 3.54 -18.56 18.76
CA VAL A 453 4.81 -18.06 19.31
C VAL A 453 5.56 -17.22 18.26
N ALA A 454 5.63 -17.68 17.01
CA ALA A 454 6.27 -16.95 15.93
C ALA A 454 5.56 -15.62 15.63
N ALA A 455 4.22 -15.62 15.57
CA ALA A 455 3.43 -14.42 15.37
C ALA A 455 3.61 -13.40 16.50
N ALA A 456 3.64 -13.85 17.76
CA ALA A 456 3.91 -12.98 18.90
C ALA A 456 5.35 -12.43 18.89
N ALA A 457 6.34 -13.27 18.63
CA ALA A 457 7.74 -12.86 18.57
C ALA A 457 8.00 -11.85 17.44
N ILE A 458 7.48 -12.11 16.24
CA ILE A 458 7.70 -11.27 15.06
C ILE A 458 6.82 -10.02 15.08
N GLY A 459 5.56 -10.13 15.49
CA GLY A 459 4.59 -9.04 15.45
C GLY A 459 4.67 -8.08 16.64
N VAL A 460 5.07 -8.55 17.82
CA VAL A 460 5.04 -7.75 19.07
C VAL A 460 6.43 -7.45 19.60
N VAL A 461 7.33 -8.45 19.59
CA VAL A 461 8.67 -8.30 20.19
C VAL A 461 9.63 -7.67 19.20
N ALA A 462 9.72 -8.17 17.97
CA ALA A 462 10.69 -7.72 16.98
C ALA A 462 10.64 -6.20 16.66
N PRO A 463 9.47 -5.53 16.54
CA PRO A 463 9.43 -4.09 16.26
C PRO A 463 10.00 -3.22 17.38
N ARG A 464 10.14 -3.75 18.60
CA ARG A 464 10.70 -3.03 19.75
C ARG A 464 12.23 -3.13 19.82
N HIS A 465 12.86 -3.85 18.90
CA HIS A 465 14.29 -4.08 18.89
C HIS A 465 14.93 -3.54 17.61
N GLU A 466 16.05 -2.85 17.77
CA GLU A 466 16.93 -2.50 16.66
C GLU A 466 17.75 -3.73 16.26
N PHE A 467 17.60 -4.16 15.00
CA PHE A 467 18.34 -5.29 14.48
C PHE A 467 19.66 -4.86 13.86
N SER A 468 20.73 -5.57 14.16
CA SER A 468 22.03 -5.34 13.53
C SER A 468 21.95 -5.58 12.00
N PRO A 469 22.78 -4.90 11.19
CA PRO A 469 22.80 -5.08 9.74
C PRO A 469 23.00 -6.55 9.32
N VAL A 470 23.80 -7.31 10.08
CA VAL A 470 24.07 -8.73 9.82
C VAL A 470 22.80 -9.58 9.97
N LEU A 471 21.99 -9.32 11.00
CA LEU A 471 20.75 -10.07 11.23
C LEU A 471 19.69 -9.73 10.17
N ARG A 472 19.58 -8.46 9.78
CA ARG A 472 18.71 -8.06 8.66
C ARG A 472 19.14 -8.77 7.37
N ARG A 473 20.44 -8.79 7.08
CA ARG A 473 20.98 -9.49 5.91
C ARG A 473 20.76 -11.01 5.97
N GLY A 474 20.88 -11.60 7.16
CA GLY A 474 20.56 -13.02 7.37
C GLY A 474 19.10 -13.35 7.05
N ALA A 475 18.17 -12.49 7.46
CA ALA A 475 16.75 -12.65 7.12
C ALA A 475 16.48 -12.54 5.60
N GLU A 476 17.13 -11.60 4.92
CA GLU A 476 17.07 -11.47 3.45
C GLU A 476 17.59 -12.73 2.74
N LEU A 477 18.73 -13.26 3.19
CA LEU A 477 19.28 -14.51 2.64
C LEU A 477 18.36 -15.71 2.90
N GLY A 478 17.73 -15.76 4.08
CA GLY A 478 16.72 -16.77 4.40
C GLY A 478 15.50 -16.70 3.48
N GLU A 479 15.01 -15.49 3.17
CA GLU A 479 13.95 -15.28 2.18
C GLU A 479 14.37 -15.81 0.80
N TYR A 480 15.58 -15.48 0.33
CA TYR A 480 16.08 -15.97 -0.96
C TYR A 480 16.22 -17.50 -0.98
N ALA A 481 16.67 -18.12 0.11
CA ALA A 481 16.77 -19.56 0.22
C ALA A 481 15.39 -20.24 0.17
N LEU A 482 14.38 -19.67 0.84
CA LEU A 482 13.00 -20.13 0.76
C LEU A 482 12.46 -20.05 -0.68
N VAL A 483 12.64 -18.90 -1.34
CA VAL A 483 12.24 -18.72 -2.74
C VAL A 483 12.94 -19.72 -3.66
N ALA A 484 14.24 -19.95 -3.48
CA ALA A 484 15.00 -20.92 -4.26
C ALA A 484 14.51 -22.36 -4.05
N THR A 485 14.00 -22.69 -2.86
CA THR A 485 13.48 -24.02 -2.50
C THR A 485 12.13 -24.34 -3.16
N ILE A 486 11.39 -23.32 -3.63
CA ILE A 486 10.11 -23.53 -4.34
C ILE A 486 10.32 -24.40 -5.59
N VAL A 487 11.36 -24.14 -6.36
CA VAL A 487 11.64 -24.85 -7.62
C VAL A 487 11.84 -26.36 -7.41
N PRO A 488 12.78 -26.85 -6.56
CA PRO A 488 12.95 -28.28 -6.35
C PRO A 488 11.70 -28.95 -5.77
N LEU A 489 10.94 -28.27 -4.90
CA LEU A 489 9.68 -28.82 -4.37
C LEU A 489 8.62 -28.97 -5.46
N LEU A 490 8.51 -28.02 -6.39
CA LEU A 490 7.62 -28.15 -7.55
C LEU A 490 8.02 -29.31 -8.44
N LEU A 491 9.31 -29.47 -8.75
CA LEU A 491 9.79 -30.58 -9.57
C LEU A 491 9.48 -31.94 -8.93
N TRP A 492 9.48 -32.01 -7.60
CA TRP A 492 9.03 -33.18 -6.87
C TRP A 492 7.54 -33.41 -7.04
N ILE A 493 6.70 -32.41 -6.79
CA ILE A 493 5.23 -32.52 -6.89
C ILE A 493 4.78 -32.88 -8.32
N LEU A 494 5.54 -32.48 -9.33
CA LEU A 494 5.31 -32.82 -10.73
C LEU A 494 5.89 -34.19 -11.13
N ASP A 495 6.39 -34.98 -10.18
CA ASP A 495 7.04 -36.29 -10.36
C ASP A 495 8.21 -36.28 -11.37
N LEU A 496 8.79 -35.12 -11.66
CA LEU A 496 9.85 -35.00 -12.67
C LEU A 496 11.12 -35.75 -12.25
N TYR A 497 11.43 -35.79 -10.95
CA TYR A 497 12.55 -36.60 -10.45
C TYR A 497 12.35 -38.10 -10.70
N GLN A 498 11.12 -38.60 -10.63
CA GLN A 498 10.83 -40.01 -10.93
C GLN A 498 10.96 -40.27 -12.43
N VAL A 499 10.45 -39.35 -13.27
CA VAL A 499 10.60 -39.43 -14.72
C VAL A 499 12.07 -39.50 -15.10
N VAL A 500 12.91 -38.60 -14.59
CA VAL A 500 14.35 -38.57 -14.90
C VAL A 500 15.09 -39.80 -14.37
N ARG A 501 14.70 -40.34 -13.20
CA ARG A 501 15.29 -41.57 -12.64
C ARG A 501 14.97 -42.82 -13.48
N ASN A 502 13.85 -42.81 -14.21
CA ASN A 502 13.35 -43.94 -14.99
C ASN A 502 13.66 -43.83 -16.49
N LEU A 503 14.34 -42.75 -16.92
CA LEU A 503 14.98 -42.61 -18.22
C LEU A 503 16.36 -43.29 -18.21
#